data_AF-A0A1Y3B9B4-F1
#
_entry.id   AF-A0A1Y3B9B4-F1
#
_cell.length_a   1.000
_cell.length_b   1.000
_cell.length_c   1.000
_cell.angle_alpha   90.00
_cell.angle_beta   90.00
_cell.angle_gamma   90.00
#
_symmetry.space_group_name_H-M   'P 1'
#
loop_
_entity.id
_entity.type
_entity.pdbx_description
1 polymer ?
#
loop_
_entity_poly.entity_id
_entity_poly.type
_entity_poly.pdbx_seq_one_letter_code
_entity_poly.pdbx_strand_id
1 'polypeptide(L)'
;MFLLNKNFDYSLPITIQWISSKWRKVRSLVTSPFIQTYKRKKYPWIQLAGHQGNFLAGQIQGTIMKKLCGNETDCFQKLMSDPQLSVLVPEFKNVRIVNGETYIVLEDLLATFVNPSVMDIKMGIRTYLEEELVKANEKPRLRKDMFEKMVAIDPDEPSDEEKTQKAITKPRYMVWRETISSTSTLGFRIDGMKSGCNLLKTTTPSVKDFKRTKSVESVRSAILEFVGDKREYL
;
A
#
# COMPACT_ATOMS: atom_id res chain seq x y z
N MET A 1 -53.10 -57.08 -21.50
CA MET A 1 -53.37 -57.65 -20.16
C MET A 1 -53.65 -56.45 -19.24
N PHE A 2 -54.86 -55.86 -19.35
CA PHE A 2 -55.97 -56.03 -18.38
C PHE A 2 -55.46 -55.91 -16.94
N LEU A 3 -55.76 -54.84 -16.18
CA LEU A 3 -57.12 -54.52 -15.70
C LEU A 3 -57.32 -53.01 -15.39
N LEU A 4 -58.36 -52.45 -16.03
CA LEU A 4 -59.46 -51.60 -15.55
C LEU A 4 -59.80 -51.79 -14.03
N ASN A 5 -60.37 -50.88 -13.22
CA ASN A 5 -61.06 -49.59 -13.35
C ASN A 5 -61.57 -49.19 -11.93
N LYS A 6 -61.69 -47.88 -11.63
CA LYS A 6 -62.91 -47.19 -11.08
C LYS A 6 -62.59 -45.93 -10.25
N ASN A 7 -62.82 -44.78 -10.90
CA ASN A 7 -63.64 -43.61 -10.54
C ASN A 7 -63.74 -43.16 -9.06
N PHE A 8 -63.48 -41.87 -8.82
CA PHE A 8 -64.55 -40.89 -8.58
C PHE A 8 -64.04 -39.44 -8.83
N ASP A 9 -64.80 -38.72 -9.65
CA ASP A 9 -64.69 -37.27 -9.92
C ASP A 9 -65.02 -36.45 -8.67
N TYR A 10 -64.32 -35.33 -8.45
CA TYR A 10 -64.95 -34.02 -8.24
C TYR A 10 -63.93 -32.92 -8.57
N SER A 11 -64.35 -32.04 -9.47
CA SER A 11 -63.72 -30.79 -9.89
C SER A 11 -63.63 -29.77 -8.74
N LEU A 12 -62.55 -28.97 -8.72
CA LEU A 12 -62.52 -27.50 -8.59
C LEU A 12 -61.06 -26.99 -8.47
N PRO A 13 -60.73 -25.81 -9.01
CA PRO A 13 -59.35 -25.33 -9.11
C PRO A 13 -58.93 -24.66 -7.78
N ILE A 14 -57.92 -25.20 -7.10
CA ILE A 14 -57.35 -24.56 -5.91
C ILE A 14 -56.22 -23.63 -6.35
N THR A 15 -56.55 -22.34 -6.38
CA THR A 15 -55.61 -21.22 -6.34
C THR A 15 -54.61 -21.44 -5.20
N ILE A 16 -53.34 -21.70 -5.51
CA ILE A 16 -52.28 -21.74 -4.47
C ILE A 16 -52.03 -20.31 -4.02
N GLN A 17 -52.78 -19.91 -2.99
CA GLN A 17 -52.54 -18.71 -2.23
C GLN A 17 -51.19 -18.90 -1.52
N TRP A 18 -50.22 -18.05 -1.83
CA TRP A 18 -48.94 -18.01 -1.10
C TRP A 18 -49.23 -17.67 0.36
N ILE A 19 -49.26 -18.68 1.23
CA ILE A 19 -49.22 -18.47 2.68
C ILE A 19 -47.84 -17.88 2.97
N SER A 20 -47.78 -16.56 3.11
CA SER A 20 -46.60 -15.86 3.59
C SER A 20 -46.33 -16.37 5.01
N SER A 21 -45.37 -17.29 5.14
CA SER A 21 -45.06 -17.87 6.44
C SER A 21 -44.34 -16.79 7.25
N LYS A 22 -44.90 -16.47 8.42
CA LYS A 22 -44.38 -15.51 9.41
C LYS A 22 -43.05 -15.96 10.05
N TRP A 23 -42.30 -16.86 9.40
CA TRP A 23 -40.99 -17.32 9.82
C TRP A 23 -39.85 -16.34 9.48
N ARG A 24 -40.13 -15.32 8.65
CA ARG A 24 -39.16 -14.23 8.40
C ARG A 24 -38.95 -13.31 9.62
N LYS A 25 -39.87 -13.33 10.61
CA LYS A 25 -39.77 -12.52 11.85
C LYS A 25 -39.03 -13.20 13.00
N VAL A 26 -38.73 -14.50 12.93
CA VAL A 26 -38.09 -15.24 14.05
C VAL A 26 -36.58 -15.44 13.86
N ARG A 27 -35.99 -15.02 12.72
CA ARG A 27 -34.51 -14.94 12.61
C ARG A 27 -33.90 -13.75 13.37
N SER A 28 -34.74 -12.82 13.86
CA SER A 28 -34.31 -11.69 14.68
C SER A 28 -34.21 -12.01 16.18
N LEU A 29 -34.60 -13.21 16.62
CA LEU A 29 -34.68 -13.57 18.05
C LEU A 29 -33.74 -14.72 18.45
N VAL A 30 -32.78 -15.09 17.60
CA VAL A 30 -31.65 -15.92 18.01
C VAL A 30 -30.43 -15.02 18.13
N THR A 31 -30.41 -14.20 19.17
CA THR A 31 -29.17 -13.62 19.70
C THR A 31 -28.36 -14.75 20.32
N SER A 32 -27.54 -15.42 19.50
CA SER A 32 -26.42 -16.19 20.03
C SER A 32 -25.51 -15.23 20.79
N PRO A 33 -25.21 -15.44 22.08
CA PRO A 33 -24.40 -14.52 22.88
C PRO A 33 -22.92 -14.55 22.47
N PHE A 34 -22.55 -15.30 21.43
CA PHE A 34 -21.16 -15.56 21.08
C PHE A 34 -20.78 -15.27 19.62
N ILE A 35 -21.69 -14.78 18.78
CA ILE A 35 -21.31 -14.31 17.44
C ILE A 35 -21.19 -12.79 17.47
N GLN A 36 -20.07 -12.34 18.04
CA GLN A 36 -19.58 -10.99 17.81
C GLN A 36 -19.21 -10.89 16.34
N THR A 37 -20.14 -10.42 15.52
CA THR A 37 -19.84 -10.07 14.13
C THR A 37 -18.80 -8.95 14.18
N TYR A 38 -17.52 -9.28 14.01
CA TYR A 38 -16.45 -8.30 13.88
C TYR A 38 -16.79 -7.44 12.65
N LYS A 39 -17.36 -6.27 12.88
CA LYS A 39 -17.54 -5.27 11.82
C LYS A 39 -16.15 -5.00 11.23
N ARG A 40 -16.02 -5.13 9.90
CA ARG A 40 -14.78 -4.76 9.19
C ARG A 40 -14.34 -3.37 9.65
N LYS A 41 -13.22 -3.32 10.38
CA LYS A 41 -12.68 -2.07 10.92
C LYS A 41 -12.19 -1.24 9.73
N LYS A 42 -12.93 -0.18 9.38
CA LYS A 42 -12.50 0.77 8.34
C LYS A 42 -11.49 1.71 8.97
N TYR A 43 -10.23 1.62 8.55
CA TYR A 43 -9.18 2.60 8.87
C TYR A 43 -8.84 3.40 7.60
N PRO A 44 -8.36 4.65 7.75
CA PRO A 44 -8.04 5.50 6.61
C PRO A 44 -6.88 4.92 5.81
N TRP A 45 -6.97 5.00 4.47
CA TRP A 45 -5.90 4.60 3.56
C TRP A 45 -4.65 5.45 3.80
N ILE A 46 -3.48 4.81 3.94
CA ILE A 46 -2.20 5.48 4.13
C ILE A 46 -1.22 4.94 3.11
N GLN A 47 -0.70 5.82 2.26
CA GLN A 47 0.38 5.53 1.35
C GLN A 47 1.37 6.70 1.40
N LEU A 48 2.57 6.46 1.92
CA LEU A 48 3.61 7.48 2.04
C LEU A 48 4.52 7.54 0.81
N ALA A 49 4.77 6.38 0.20
CA ALA A 49 5.65 6.24 -0.95
C ALA A 49 5.05 5.33 -2.04
N GLY A 50 5.80 5.21 -3.13
CA GLY A 50 5.38 4.47 -4.32
C GLY A 50 4.42 5.26 -5.21
N HIS A 51 4.14 4.72 -6.38
CA HIS A 51 3.24 5.37 -7.33
C HIS A 51 1.78 5.22 -6.89
N GLN A 52 0.99 6.28 -7.09
CA GLN A 52 -0.45 6.24 -6.87
C GLN A 52 -1.08 5.16 -7.78
N GLY A 53 -2.03 4.40 -7.23
CA GLY A 53 -2.72 3.34 -7.96
C GLY A 53 -2.01 1.98 -7.96
N ASN A 54 -0.82 1.87 -7.36
CA ASN A 54 -0.13 0.58 -7.22
C ASN A 54 -0.67 -0.30 -6.09
N PHE A 55 -1.55 0.22 -5.24
CA PHE A 55 -2.09 -0.52 -4.10
C PHE A 55 -3.62 -0.56 -4.16
N LEU A 56 -4.18 -1.71 -3.83
CA LEU A 56 -5.62 -1.95 -3.71
C LEU A 56 -5.90 -2.59 -2.34
N ALA A 57 -7.10 -2.34 -1.81
CA ALA A 57 -7.54 -3.04 -0.60
C ALA A 57 -7.63 -4.54 -0.87
N GLY A 58 -7.15 -5.37 0.07
CA GLY A 58 -7.25 -6.81 -0.05
C GLY A 58 -8.68 -7.33 0.12
N GLN A 59 -8.94 -8.53 -0.40
CA GLN A 59 -10.27 -9.15 -0.31
C GLN A 59 -10.61 -9.62 1.13
N ILE A 60 -9.57 -9.98 1.89
CA ILE A 60 -9.65 -10.43 3.27
C ILE A 60 -9.24 -9.26 4.17
N GLN A 61 -9.89 -9.11 5.32
CA GLN A 61 -9.52 -8.08 6.29
C GLN A 61 -8.08 -8.30 6.77
N GLY A 62 -7.31 -7.22 6.88
CA GLY A 62 -5.89 -7.30 7.24
C GLY A 62 -4.98 -7.65 6.07
N THR A 63 -5.44 -7.48 4.83
CA THR A 63 -4.62 -7.71 3.64
C THR A 63 -4.64 -6.51 2.70
N ILE A 64 -3.54 -6.32 1.99
CA ILE A 64 -3.36 -5.32 0.95
C ILE A 64 -2.84 -5.98 -0.32
N MET A 65 -3.25 -5.48 -1.49
CA MET A 65 -2.74 -5.94 -2.77
C MET A 65 -1.83 -4.87 -3.35
N LYS A 66 -0.59 -5.24 -3.67
CA LYS A 66 0.40 -4.38 -4.32
C LYS A 66 0.63 -4.86 -5.75
N LYS A 67 0.60 -3.96 -6.73
CA LYS A 67 0.88 -4.28 -8.12
C LYS A 67 2.29 -4.87 -8.20
N LEU A 68 2.41 -6.06 -8.77
CA LEU A 68 3.66 -6.79 -8.88
C LEU A 68 4.66 -5.96 -9.70
N CYS A 69 5.87 -5.80 -9.17
CA CYS A 69 6.98 -5.16 -9.85
C CYS A 69 8.23 -6.04 -9.80
N GLY A 70 8.94 -6.18 -10.93
CA GLY A 70 10.21 -6.90 -10.99
C GLY A 70 10.11 -8.34 -10.45
N ASN A 71 11.01 -8.67 -9.53
CA ASN A 71 11.15 -10.00 -8.91
C ASN A 71 10.55 -10.05 -7.49
N GLU A 72 9.64 -9.15 -7.13
CA GLU A 72 9.12 -9.06 -5.75
C GLU A 72 8.53 -10.38 -5.25
N THR A 73 7.84 -11.14 -6.10
CA THR A 73 7.31 -12.47 -5.72
C THR A 73 8.43 -13.40 -5.25
N ASP A 74 9.52 -13.52 -6.00
CA ASP A 74 10.63 -14.41 -5.67
C ASP A 74 11.34 -13.94 -4.39
N CYS A 75 11.49 -12.62 -4.22
CA CYS A 75 12.05 -12.04 -3.01
C CYS A 75 11.20 -12.39 -1.79
N PHE A 76 9.89 -12.19 -1.86
CA PHE A 76 8.99 -12.53 -0.75
C PHE A 76 8.96 -14.02 -0.46
N GLN A 77 8.97 -14.89 -1.48
CA GLN A 77 9.05 -16.34 -1.27
C GLN A 77 10.32 -16.73 -0.50
N LYS A 78 11.47 -16.16 -0.87
CA LYS A 78 12.72 -16.38 -0.13
C LYS A 78 12.64 -15.82 1.29
N LEU A 79 12.12 -14.62 1.48
CA LEU A 79 11.96 -14.02 2.81
C LEU A 79 11.05 -14.85 3.72
N MET A 80 9.96 -15.42 3.19
CA MET A 80 9.06 -16.30 3.95
C MET A 80 9.72 -17.64 4.29
N SER A 81 10.69 -18.11 3.50
CA SER A 81 11.48 -19.31 3.82
C SER A 81 12.58 -19.08 4.85
N ASP A 82 12.92 -17.82 5.15
CA ASP A 82 13.93 -17.45 6.14
C ASP A 82 13.27 -17.20 7.52
N PRO A 83 13.56 -18.02 8.56
CA PRO A 83 12.94 -17.88 9.88
C PRO A 83 13.28 -16.56 10.60
N GLN A 84 14.42 -15.94 10.30
CA GLN A 84 14.86 -14.71 10.96
C GLN A 84 14.30 -13.46 10.25
N LEU A 85 14.19 -13.50 8.92
CA LEU A 85 13.71 -12.35 8.14
C LEU A 85 12.19 -12.33 7.98
N SER A 86 11.53 -13.49 7.97
CA SER A 86 10.08 -13.58 7.80
C SER A 86 9.29 -12.80 8.84
N VAL A 87 9.80 -12.67 10.07
CA VAL A 87 9.17 -11.90 11.16
C VAL A 87 9.35 -10.37 11.02
N LEU A 88 10.22 -9.91 10.13
CA LEU A 88 10.55 -8.49 9.92
C LEU A 88 9.89 -7.89 8.67
N VAL A 89 9.17 -8.68 7.89
CA VAL A 89 8.54 -8.27 6.63
C VAL A 89 7.05 -8.61 6.63
N PRO A 90 6.21 -7.95 5.80
CA PRO A 90 4.81 -8.33 5.67
C PRO A 90 4.67 -9.78 5.21
N GLU A 91 3.74 -10.53 5.81
CA GLU A 91 3.43 -11.88 5.36
C GLU A 91 3.00 -11.87 3.89
N PHE A 92 3.70 -12.63 3.05
CA PHE A 92 3.32 -12.84 1.66
C PHE A 92 2.34 -14.01 1.57
N LYS A 93 1.13 -13.72 1.07
CA LYS A 93 0.03 -14.71 1.04
C LYS A 93 -0.03 -15.43 -0.30
N ASN A 94 -0.22 -14.68 -1.39
CA ASN A 94 -0.27 -15.22 -2.75
C ASN A 94 -0.18 -14.13 -3.83
N VAL A 95 -0.25 -14.55 -5.09
CA VAL A 95 -0.38 -13.67 -6.26
C VAL A 95 -1.80 -13.74 -6.79
N ARG A 96 -2.34 -12.61 -7.27
CA ARG A 96 -3.67 -12.51 -7.87
C ARG A 96 -3.66 -11.66 -9.13
N ILE A 97 -4.57 -11.96 -10.03
CA ILE A 97 -4.82 -11.16 -11.24
C ILE A 97 -6.11 -10.39 -11.06
N VAL A 98 -6.06 -9.07 -11.26
CA VAL A 98 -7.21 -8.16 -11.18
C VAL A 98 -7.19 -7.29 -12.43
N ASN A 99 -8.23 -7.38 -13.26
CA ASN A 99 -8.35 -6.63 -14.52
C ASN A 99 -7.14 -6.79 -15.46
N GLY A 100 -6.60 -8.01 -15.55
CA GLY A 100 -5.42 -8.32 -16.38
C GLY A 100 -4.07 -7.90 -15.77
N GLU A 101 -4.07 -7.26 -14.60
CA GLU A 101 -2.88 -6.82 -13.89
C GLU A 101 -2.55 -7.77 -12.74
N THR A 102 -1.27 -8.02 -12.52
CA THR A 102 -0.80 -8.95 -11.47
C THR A 102 -0.49 -8.19 -10.18
N TYR A 103 -0.98 -8.71 -9.05
CA TYR A 103 -0.79 -8.15 -7.72
C TYR A 103 -0.26 -9.22 -6.76
N ILE A 104 0.67 -8.84 -5.90
CA ILE A 104 1.04 -9.62 -4.72
C ILE A 104 0.10 -9.25 -3.57
N VAL A 105 -0.37 -10.25 -2.84
CA VAL A 105 -1.22 -10.09 -1.67
C VAL A 105 -0.34 -10.19 -0.43
N LEU A 106 -0.31 -9.11 0.34
CA LEU A 106 0.50 -8.96 1.55
C LEU A 106 -0.40 -8.76 2.76
N GLU A 107 0.13 -9.05 3.94
CA GLU A 107 -0.39 -8.52 5.21
C GLU A 107 -0.45 -6.99 5.16
N ASP A 108 -1.55 -6.43 5.66
CA ASP A 108 -1.65 -5.00 5.92
C ASP A 108 -1.11 -4.70 7.33
N LEU A 109 0.11 -4.18 7.37
CA LEU A 109 0.81 -3.82 8.60
C LEU A 109 0.06 -2.80 9.47
N LEU A 110 -0.91 -2.06 8.92
CA LEU A 110 -1.66 -1.03 9.65
C LEU A 110 -2.97 -1.57 10.24
N ALA A 111 -3.36 -2.80 9.92
CA ALA A 111 -4.68 -3.33 10.23
C ALA A 111 -5.02 -3.41 11.72
N THR A 112 -4.01 -3.63 12.57
CA THR A 112 -4.15 -3.77 14.01
C THR A 112 -4.12 -2.42 14.74
N PHE A 113 -3.51 -1.40 14.13
CA PHE A 113 -3.34 -0.08 14.74
C PHE A 113 -4.66 0.72 14.81
N VAL A 114 -4.69 1.71 15.70
CA VAL A 114 -5.72 2.76 15.77
C VAL A 114 -4.99 4.08 15.60
N ASN A 115 -5.32 4.85 14.56
CA ASN A 115 -4.64 6.09 14.18
C ASN A 115 -3.10 5.93 14.12
N PRO A 116 -2.58 5.05 13.24
CA PRO A 116 -1.14 4.82 13.16
C PRO A 116 -0.37 6.07 12.70
N SER A 117 0.78 6.31 13.33
CA SER A 117 1.85 7.12 12.77
C SER A 117 2.75 6.22 11.93
N VAL A 118 3.10 6.66 10.72
CA VAL A 118 3.93 5.88 9.79
C VAL A 118 5.08 6.76 9.30
N MET A 119 6.29 6.20 9.26
CA MET A 119 7.46 6.80 8.62
C MET A 119 8.01 5.79 7.62
N ASP A 120 8.29 6.27 6.40
CA ASP A 120 8.93 5.48 5.36
C ASP A 120 10.41 5.88 5.30
N ILE A 121 11.30 4.93 5.55
CA ILE A 121 12.75 5.10 5.45
C ILE A 121 13.26 4.21 4.34
N LYS A 122 13.84 4.84 3.33
CA LYS A 122 14.52 4.15 2.24
C LYS A 122 15.96 3.85 2.63
N MET A 123 16.31 2.57 2.58
CA MET A 123 17.63 2.06 2.95
C MET A 123 18.61 1.98 1.77
N GLY A 124 19.90 2.01 2.08
CA GLY A 124 21.01 1.84 1.15
C GLY A 124 21.77 3.14 0.88
N ILE A 125 23.05 3.02 0.51
CA ILE A 125 23.88 4.14 0.04
C ILE A 125 23.63 4.48 -1.44
N ARG A 126 22.91 3.59 -2.14
CA ARG A 126 22.57 3.67 -3.56
C ARG A 126 21.15 3.11 -3.75
N THR A 127 20.32 3.79 -4.55
CA THR A 127 18.88 3.49 -4.70
C THR A 127 18.45 3.18 -6.14
N TYR A 128 19.42 2.98 -7.04
CA TYR A 128 19.25 2.45 -8.40
C TYR A 128 20.09 1.19 -8.56
N LEU A 129 19.76 0.31 -9.50
CA LEU A 129 20.57 -0.89 -9.78
C LEU A 129 21.75 -0.57 -10.72
N GLU A 130 22.83 -1.33 -10.63
CA GLU A 130 23.99 -1.14 -11.53
C GLU A 130 23.62 -1.41 -12.99
N GLU A 131 22.75 -2.40 -13.25
CA GLU A 131 22.29 -2.65 -14.61
C GLU A 131 21.44 -1.50 -15.17
N GLU A 132 20.80 -0.68 -14.32
CA GLU A 132 20.08 0.53 -14.78
C GLU A 132 21.04 1.61 -15.27
N LEU A 133 22.26 1.70 -14.73
CA LEU A 133 23.31 2.58 -15.25
C LEU A 133 23.80 2.10 -16.60
N VAL A 134 24.13 0.80 -16.72
CA VAL A 134 24.62 0.21 -17.97
C VAL A 134 23.60 0.44 -19.10
N LYS A 135 22.32 0.14 -18.84
CA LYS A 135 21.24 0.35 -19.81
C LYS A 135 21.05 1.81 -20.19
N ALA A 136 21.25 2.74 -19.25
CA ALA A 136 21.13 4.17 -19.54
C ALA A 136 22.30 4.68 -20.38
N ASN A 137 23.50 4.12 -20.23
CA ASN A 137 24.66 4.43 -21.06
C ASN A 137 24.50 3.86 -22.48
N GLU A 138 23.91 2.67 -22.64
CA GLU A 138 23.64 2.07 -23.94
C GLU A 138 22.48 2.76 -24.69
N LYS A 139 21.37 3.01 -23.99
CA LYS A 139 20.16 3.60 -24.57
C LYS A 139 19.49 4.54 -23.55
N PRO A 140 19.88 5.82 -23.51
CA PRO A 140 19.32 6.77 -22.56
C PRO A 140 17.82 6.97 -22.84
N ARG A 141 16.99 6.74 -21.80
CA ARG A 141 15.56 7.04 -21.84
C ARG A 141 15.29 8.28 -21.00
N LEU A 142 14.91 9.36 -21.69
CA LEU A 142 14.57 10.64 -21.08
C LEU A 142 13.19 10.61 -20.42
N ARG A 143 13.09 11.26 -19.27
CA ARG A 143 11.94 11.27 -18.37
C ARG A 143 11.57 12.71 -18.01
N LYS A 144 10.45 13.20 -18.52
CA LYS A 144 9.93 14.55 -18.22
C LYS A 144 9.49 14.67 -16.75
N ASP A 145 8.85 13.64 -16.22
CA ASP A 145 8.38 13.59 -14.83
C ASP A 145 9.51 13.72 -13.80
N MET A 146 10.72 13.27 -14.14
CA MET A 146 11.88 13.38 -13.26
C MET A 146 12.52 14.77 -13.34
N PHE A 147 12.55 15.37 -14.53
CA PHE A 147 13.01 16.75 -14.71
C PHE A 147 12.13 17.75 -13.95
N GLU A 148 10.81 17.63 -14.08
CA GLU A 148 9.86 18.49 -13.36
C GLU A 148 10.04 18.39 -11.84
N LYS A 149 10.28 17.18 -11.31
CA LYS A 149 10.57 16.97 -9.87
C LYS A 149 11.90 17.57 -9.46
N MET A 150 12.92 17.52 -10.31
CA MET A 150 14.23 18.11 -10.03
C MET A 150 14.10 19.63 -9.95
N VAL A 151 13.52 20.27 -10.98
CA VAL A 151 13.30 21.71 -11.05
C VAL A 151 12.44 22.22 -9.90
N ALA A 152 11.41 21.46 -9.48
CA ALA A 152 10.56 21.83 -8.36
C ALA A 152 11.31 21.90 -7.01
N ILE A 153 12.45 21.22 -6.88
CA ILE A 153 13.29 21.23 -5.68
C ILE A 153 14.46 22.20 -5.85
N ASP A 154 15.10 22.20 -7.02
CA ASP A 154 16.23 23.04 -7.36
C ASP A 154 16.17 23.42 -8.87
N PRO A 155 15.74 24.65 -9.20
CA PRO A 155 15.62 25.12 -10.59
C PRO A 155 16.96 25.24 -11.34
N ASP A 156 18.07 25.40 -10.60
CA ASP A 156 19.38 25.67 -11.18
C ASP A 156 20.21 24.40 -11.40
N GLU A 157 19.86 23.30 -10.74
CA GLU A 157 20.52 21.99 -10.85
C GLU A 157 20.59 21.40 -12.28
N PRO A 158 19.54 21.44 -13.12
CA PRO A 158 19.62 20.82 -14.43
C PRO A 158 20.57 21.56 -15.37
N SER A 159 21.29 20.83 -16.23
CA SER A 159 22.16 21.42 -17.26
C SER A 159 21.36 22.18 -18.32
N ASP A 160 22.03 23.01 -19.12
CA ASP A 160 21.36 23.78 -20.19
C ASP A 160 20.75 22.85 -21.26
N GLU A 161 21.38 21.71 -21.54
CA GLU A 161 20.83 20.67 -22.40
C GLU A 161 19.57 20.03 -21.79
N GLU A 162 19.61 19.71 -20.49
CA GLU A 162 18.47 19.14 -19.76
C GLU A 162 17.30 20.13 -19.69
N LYS A 163 17.57 21.43 -19.51
CA LYS A 163 16.59 22.52 -19.54
C LYS A 163 15.96 22.66 -20.92
N THR A 164 16.76 22.55 -21.98
CA THR A 164 16.29 22.60 -23.38
C THR A 164 15.39 21.40 -23.70
N GLN A 165 15.79 20.20 -23.28
CA GLN A 165 15.04 18.95 -23.53
C GLN A 165 13.84 18.78 -22.59
N LYS A 166 13.83 19.49 -21.45
CA LYS A 166 12.86 19.37 -20.35
C LYS A 166 12.70 17.92 -19.86
N ALA A 167 13.79 17.18 -19.85
CA ALA A 167 13.81 15.78 -19.49
C ALA A 167 15.22 15.35 -19.04
N ILE A 168 15.28 14.40 -18.12
CA ILE A 168 16.54 13.81 -17.61
C ILE A 168 16.44 12.30 -17.60
N THR A 169 17.58 11.60 -17.52
CA THR A 169 17.57 10.15 -17.36
C THR A 169 17.23 9.74 -15.92
N LYS A 170 16.70 8.53 -15.74
CA LYS A 170 16.41 8.01 -14.39
C LYS A 170 17.68 7.96 -13.52
N PRO A 171 18.83 7.42 -13.97
CA PRO A 171 20.00 7.34 -13.09
C PRO A 171 20.55 8.72 -12.70
N ARG A 172 20.56 9.69 -13.63
CA ARG A 172 20.93 11.09 -13.32
C ARG A 172 20.09 11.66 -12.18
N TYR A 173 18.77 11.50 -12.25
CA TYR A 173 17.87 11.92 -11.17
C TYR A 173 18.15 11.19 -9.85
N MET A 174 18.36 9.86 -9.90
CA MET A 174 18.58 9.05 -8.69
C MET A 174 19.88 9.44 -7.98
N VAL A 175 20.98 9.59 -8.72
CA VAL A 175 22.27 10.04 -8.17
C VAL A 175 22.11 11.41 -7.53
N TRP A 176 21.49 12.37 -8.23
CA TRP A 176 21.24 13.69 -7.65
C TRP A 176 20.41 13.64 -6.37
N ARG A 177 19.30 12.87 -6.36
CA ARG A 177 18.47 12.67 -5.17
C ARG A 177 19.27 12.09 -3.99
N GLU A 178 20.26 11.25 -4.24
CA GLU A 178 21.14 10.69 -3.22
C GLU A 178 22.14 11.71 -2.67
N THR A 179 22.54 12.69 -3.48
CA THR A 179 23.44 13.78 -3.05
C THR A 179 22.75 14.86 -2.20
N ILE A 180 21.46 15.13 -2.45
CA ILE A 180 20.70 16.15 -1.70
C ILE A 180 19.98 15.59 -0.46
N SER A 181 19.97 14.27 -0.29
CA SER A 181 19.44 13.58 0.88
C SER A 181 20.56 12.96 1.72
N SER A 182 20.21 12.34 2.84
CA SER A 182 21.14 11.59 3.70
C SER A 182 21.60 10.25 3.13
N THR A 183 21.15 9.86 1.93
CA THR A 183 21.41 8.53 1.36
C THR A 183 22.91 8.26 1.19
N SER A 184 23.62 9.18 0.54
CA SER A 184 25.05 9.04 0.24
C SER A 184 25.95 9.13 1.49
N THR A 185 25.49 9.78 2.56
CA THR A 185 26.29 10.03 3.77
C THR A 185 25.96 9.10 4.93
N LEU A 186 24.68 8.75 5.12
CA LEU A 186 24.19 7.95 6.25
C LEU A 186 23.64 6.58 5.83
N GLY A 187 23.55 6.29 4.53
CA GLY A 187 23.07 5.00 4.03
C GLY A 187 21.55 4.78 4.14
N PHE A 188 20.78 5.85 4.37
CA PHE A 188 19.32 5.85 4.30
C PHE A 188 18.79 7.27 4.12
N ARG A 189 17.50 7.40 3.81
CA ARG A 189 16.77 8.68 3.84
C ARG A 189 15.31 8.49 4.25
N ILE A 190 14.73 9.52 4.84
CA ILE A 190 13.28 9.55 5.12
C ILE A 190 12.58 9.91 3.80
N ASP A 191 11.73 9.03 3.29
CA ASP A 191 10.96 9.26 2.06
C ASP A 191 9.62 9.95 2.37
N GLY A 192 9.03 9.70 3.56
CA GLY A 192 7.78 10.31 3.98
C GLY A 192 7.43 10.02 5.44
N MET A 193 6.53 10.84 5.99
CA MET A 193 6.03 10.69 7.36
C MET A 193 4.57 11.12 7.41
N LYS A 194 3.78 10.39 8.19
CA LYS A 194 2.43 10.78 8.61
C LYS A 194 2.29 10.53 10.11
N SER A 195 1.96 11.58 10.84
CA SER A 195 1.62 11.45 12.26
C SER A 195 0.14 11.09 12.42
N GLY A 196 -0.15 10.12 13.28
CA GLY A 196 -1.51 9.75 13.68
C GLY A 196 -2.08 10.65 14.79
N CYS A 197 -1.24 11.51 15.38
CA CYS A 197 -1.63 12.38 16.48
C CYS A 197 -2.26 13.68 15.96
N ASN A 198 -3.57 13.84 16.15
CA ASN A 198 -4.31 15.08 15.84
C ASN A 198 -4.07 16.23 16.84
N LEU A 199 -3.06 16.13 17.72
CA LEU A 199 -2.79 17.16 18.74
C LEU A 199 -2.23 18.46 18.14
N LEU A 200 -1.65 18.42 16.94
CA LEU A 200 -1.37 19.63 16.16
C LEU A 200 -2.56 19.93 15.27
N LYS A 201 -3.57 20.58 15.86
CA LYS A 201 -4.57 21.38 15.13
C LYS A 201 -3.89 22.63 14.54
N THR A 202 -2.92 22.43 13.66
CA THR A 202 -2.57 23.41 12.64
C THR A 202 -2.87 22.75 11.31
N THR A 203 -4.01 23.18 10.77
CA THR A 203 -4.45 23.18 9.38
C THR A 203 -3.62 22.31 8.43
N THR A 204 -4.27 21.30 7.85
CA THR A 204 -3.77 20.35 6.82
C THR A 204 -2.80 19.28 7.34
N PRO A 205 -3.03 17.98 7.05
CA PRO A 205 -2.00 16.95 7.24
C PRO A 205 -0.82 17.29 6.32
N SER A 206 0.15 18.06 6.82
CA SER A 206 1.33 18.38 6.04
C SER A 206 2.17 17.11 5.94
N VAL A 207 2.17 16.49 4.77
CA VAL A 207 3.21 15.53 4.42
C VAL A 207 4.49 16.36 4.36
N LYS A 208 5.29 16.30 5.42
CA LYS A 208 6.56 17.02 5.46
C LYS A 208 7.45 16.56 4.31
N ASP A 209 8.08 17.53 3.68
CA ASP A 209 8.98 17.34 2.58
C ASP A 209 10.38 16.99 3.12
N PHE A 210 10.83 15.75 2.88
CA PHE A 210 12.14 15.26 3.30
C PHE A 210 13.18 15.24 2.17
N LYS A 211 12.90 15.85 1.01
CA LYS A 211 13.76 15.68 -0.17
C LYS A 211 15.16 16.29 0.03
N ARG A 212 15.30 17.27 0.93
CA ARG A 212 16.57 17.92 1.30
C ARG A 212 17.06 17.57 2.71
N THR A 213 16.44 16.60 3.38
CA THR A 213 16.87 16.13 4.70
C THR A 213 18.17 15.34 4.56
N LYS A 214 19.29 15.99 4.90
CA LYS A 214 20.65 15.46 4.65
C LYS A 214 21.53 15.36 5.90
N SER A 215 21.56 16.39 6.75
CA SER A 215 22.44 16.40 7.93
C SER A 215 21.93 15.47 9.02
N VAL A 216 22.85 15.00 9.88
CA VAL A 216 22.52 14.15 11.03
C VAL A 216 21.51 14.84 11.94
N GLU A 217 21.65 16.15 12.15
CA GLU A 217 20.78 16.95 13.01
C GLU A 217 19.38 17.07 12.40
N SER A 218 19.27 17.26 11.09
CA SER A 218 17.97 17.34 10.39
C SER A 218 17.24 15.99 10.41
N VAL A 219 17.96 14.90 10.17
CA VAL A 219 17.42 13.53 10.28
C VAL A 219 16.98 13.24 11.72
N ARG A 220 17.82 13.54 12.70
CA ARG A 220 17.51 13.36 14.12
C ARG A 220 16.28 14.15 14.53
N SER A 221 16.17 15.40 14.10
CA SER A 221 15.02 16.26 14.38
C SER A 221 13.73 15.68 13.78
N ALA A 222 13.78 15.16 12.56
CA ALA A 222 12.64 14.52 11.92
C ALA A 222 12.19 13.24 12.66
N ILE A 223 13.13 12.41 13.11
CA ILE A 223 12.82 11.20 13.89
C ILE A 223 12.25 11.56 15.27
N LEU A 224 12.83 12.56 15.95
CA LEU A 224 12.32 13.04 17.24
C LEU A 224 10.90 13.60 17.11
N GLU A 225 10.62 14.34 16.04
CA GLU A 225 9.27 14.82 15.75
C GLU A 225 8.28 13.67 15.51
N PHE A 226 8.71 12.62 14.80
CA PHE A 226 7.87 11.45 14.54
C PHE A 226 7.50 10.70 15.82
N VAL A 227 8.48 10.51 16.70
CA VAL A 227 8.29 9.84 17.99
C VAL A 227 7.47 10.71 18.96
N GLY A 228 7.60 12.04 18.87
CA GLY A 228 6.91 12.99 19.72
C GLY A 228 7.29 12.84 21.19
N ASP A 229 6.29 12.83 22.08
CA ASP A 229 6.48 12.71 23.53
C ASP A 229 6.86 11.29 23.97
N LYS A 230 6.77 10.31 23.07
CA LYS A 230 7.05 8.90 23.36
C LYS A 230 8.54 8.58 23.29
N ARG A 231 9.38 9.41 23.89
CA ARG A 231 10.85 9.27 23.83
C ARG A 231 11.36 8.01 24.51
N GLU A 232 10.53 7.33 25.28
CA GLU A 232 10.80 6.03 25.88
C GLU A 232 11.09 4.90 24.86
N TYR A 233 10.76 5.09 23.57
CA TYR A 233 11.05 4.13 22.50
C TYR A 233 12.32 4.47 21.68
N LEU A 234 13.09 5.47 22.10
CA LEU A 234 14.39 5.85 21.50
C LEU A 234 15.54 5.39 22.38
#